data_AF-A0A9P4MHL2-F1
#
_entry.id   AF-A0A9P4MHL2-F1
#
_cell.length_a   1.000
_cell.length_b   1.000
_cell.length_c   1.000
_cell.angle_alpha   90.00
_cell.angle_beta   90.00
_cell.angle_gamma   90.00
#
_symmetry.space_group_name_H-M   'P 1'
#
loop_
_entity.id
_entity.type
_entity.pdbx_description
1 polymer ?
#
loop_
_entity_poly.entity_id
_entity_poly.type
_entity_poly.pdbx_seq_one_letter_code
_entity_poly.pdbx_strand_id
1 'polypeptide(L)'
;MAQFWMFFSLNLTVLLRSAIATFFLRIMPHQAYYKPHRIAIMVVTSVFAVYVVASAFIILFQCGTSIDNIDFDVENVCVSINILSRIGLSIMVLTIMADWSMVLIPIIVVARSRLPYSTKVSSLLVIALGALGGIVSIVRIPYNDLAEVWGPQDLHRYLIWQILALTENTIGIMAISLAALRPLLQKIYSAGSRNATIDPESSRESGPEDAEEAGKNVVFLTEFQVNGVLDQQKV
;
A
#
# COMPACT_ATOMS: atom_id res chain seq x y z
N MET A 1 -25.58 -1.05 12.29
CA MET A 1 -24.87 -0.06 11.43
C MET A 1 -23.37 0.02 11.71
N ALA A 2 -22.91 0.15 12.97
CA ALA A 2 -21.47 0.27 13.27
C ALA A 2 -20.61 -0.94 12.83
N GLN A 3 -21.10 -2.17 12.99
CA GLN A 3 -20.40 -3.39 12.56
C GLN A 3 -20.16 -3.45 11.03
N PHE A 4 -21.17 -3.09 10.23
CA PHE A 4 -21.04 -2.99 8.78
C PHE A 4 -19.99 -1.94 8.36
N TRP A 5 -19.96 -0.80 9.04
CA TRP A 5 -18.99 0.26 8.77
C TRP A 5 -17.55 -0.16 9.13
N MET A 6 -17.37 -0.87 10.25
CA MET A 6 -16.07 -1.44 10.63
C MET A 6 -15.60 -2.50 9.62
N PHE A 7 -16.49 -3.41 9.20
CA PHE A 7 -16.17 -4.40 8.18
C PHE A 7 -15.75 -3.74 6.87
N PHE A 8 -16.53 -2.77 6.38
CA PHE A 8 -16.20 -2.06 5.14
C PHE A 8 -14.85 -1.35 5.24
N SER A 9 -14.58 -0.68 6.36
CA SER A 9 -13.31 0.01 6.60
C SER A 9 -12.12 -0.96 6.63
N LEU A 10 -12.24 -2.12 7.29
CA LEU A 10 -11.19 -3.15 7.33
C LEU A 10 -10.91 -3.76 5.96
N ASN A 11 -11.94 -4.02 5.16
CA ASN A 11 -11.74 -4.56 3.81
C ASN A 11 -11.12 -3.51 2.88
N LEU A 12 -11.48 -2.23 3.00
CA LEU A 12 -10.87 -1.15 2.24
C LEU A 12 -9.36 -1.03 2.49
N THR A 13 -8.89 -1.13 3.73
CA THR A 13 -7.45 -1.07 4.03
C THR A 13 -6.69 -2.26 3.45
N VAL A 14 -7.28 -3.46 3.48
CA VAL A 14 -6.71 -4.66 2.83
C VAL A 14 -6.60 -4.46 1.33
N LEU A 15 -7.66 -3.95 0.67
CA LEU A 15 -7.65 -3.68 -0.76
C LEU A 15 -6.56 -2.66 -1.12
N LEU A 16 -6.44 -1.57 -0.36
CA LEU A 16 -5.40 -0.55 -0.57
C LEU A 16 -3.99 -1.16 -0.47
N ARG A 17 -3.71 -1.93 0.59
CA ARG A 17 -2.41 -2.60 0.78
C ARG A 17 -2.11 -3.61 -0.32
N SER A 18 -3.11 -4.37 -0.75
CA SER A 18 -2.97 -5.32 -1.86
C SER A 18 -2.70 -4.63 -3.20
N ALA A 19 -3.30 -3.46 -3.43
CA ALA A 19 -3.06 -2.64 -4.63
C ALA A 19 -1.62 -2.10 -4.64
N ILE A 20 -1.13 -1.58 -3.52
CA ILE A 20 0.27 -1.12 -3.37
C ILE A 20 1.24 -2.28 -3.65
N ALA A 21 1.01 -3.44 -3.04
CA ALA A 21 1.82 -4.63 -3.25
C ALA A 21 1.82 -5.06 -4.72
N THR A 22 0.64 -5.12 -5.36
CA THR A 22 0.51 -5.52 -6.77
C THR A 22 1.19 -4.53 -7.70
N PHE A 23 1.06 -3.22 -7.44
CA PHE A 23 1.75 -2.18 -8.17
C PHE A 23 3.27 -2.36 -8.06
N PHE A 24 3.76 -2.62 -6.84
CA PHE A 24 5.17 -2.88 -6.58
C PHE A 24 5.68 -4.15 -7.29
N LEU A 25 4.87 -5.21 -7.36
CA LEU A 25 5.19 -6.45 -8.08
C LEU A 25 5.16 -6.27 -9.61
N ARG A 26 4.43 -5.29 -10.13
CA ARG A 26 4.36 -4.96 -11.57
C ARG A 26 5.55 -4.14 -12.04
N ILE A 27 6.06 -3.23 -11.20
CA ILE A 27 7.25 -2.42 -11.52
C ILE A 27 8.56 -3.23 -11.42
N MET A 28 8.59 -4.29 -10.62
CA MET A 28 9.78 -5.15 -10.52
C MET A 28 9.96 -6.00 -11.79
N PRO A 29 11.13 -5.94 -12.45
CA PRO A 29 11.40 -6.74 -13.64
C PRO A 29 11.40 -8.24 -13.33
N HIS A 30 10.93 -9.04 -14.28
CA HIS A 30 10.84 -10.51 -14.19
C HIS A 30 12.23 -11.18 -14.36
N GLN A 31 13.23 -10.68 -13.65
CA GLN A 31 14.56 -11.27 -13.64
C GLN A 31 14.61 -12.41 -12.61
N ALA A 32 15.30 -13.50 -12.96
CA ALA A 32 15.41 -14.69 -12.10
C ALA A 32 15.96 -14.38 -10.70
N TYR A 33 16.81 -13.36 -10.58
CA TYR A 33 17.40 -12.92 -9.31
C TYR A 33 16.39 -12.31 -8.32
N TYR A 34 15.33 -11.66 -8.79
CA TYR A 34 14.34 -10.97 -7.93
C TYR A 34 13.12 -11.82 -7.58
N LYS A 35 13.03 -13.04 -8.13
CA LYS A 35 11.95 -14.01 -7.83
C LYS A 35 11.72 -14.25 -6.33
N PRO A 36 12.74 -14.49 -5.47
CA PRO A 36 12.48 -14.73 -4.05
C PRO A 36 11.87 -13.52 -3.35
N HIS A 37 12.31 -12.30 -3.68
CA HIS A 37 11.73 -11.06 -3.14
C HIS A 37 10.29 -10.86 -3.60
N ARG A 38 9.98 -11.20 -4.85
CA ARG A 38 8.64 -11.17 -5.43
C ARG A 38 7.68 -12.10 -4.67
N ILE A 39 8.13 -13.32 -4.41
CA ILE A 39 7.36 -14.33 -3.66
C ILE A 39 7.19 -13.87 -2.22
N ALA A 40 8.23 -13.34 -1.56
CA ALA A 40 8.13 -12.84 -0.20
C ALA A 40 7.04 -11.77 -0.04
N ILE A 41 6.98 -10.78 -0.94
CA ILE A 41 5.93 -9.74 -0.90
C ILE A 41 4.55 -10.34 -1.12
N MET A 42 4.41 -11.26 -2.08
CA MET A 42 3.14 -11.92 -2.36
C MET A 42 2.66 -12.74 -1.15
N VAL A 43 3.54 -13.49 -0.50
CA VAL A 43 3.24 -14.28 0.70
C VAL A 43 2.87 -13.37 1.86
N VAL A 44 3.67 -12.35 2.17
CA VAL A 44 3.38 -11.43 3.29
C VAL A 44 2.04 -10.72 3.08
N THR A 45 1.79 -10.22 1.87
CA THR A 45 0.54 -9.50 1.56
C THR A 45 -0.67 -10.43 1.60
N SER A 46 -0.55 -11.65 1.05
CA SER A 46 -1.66 -12.61 1.05
C SER A 46 -2.00 -13.12 2.44
N VAL A 47 -0.98 -13.44 3.27
CA VAL A 47 -1.19 -13.82 4.66
C VAL A 47 -1.86 -12.71 5.45
N PHE A 48 -1.40 -11.46 5.29
CA PHE A 48 -2.03 -10.30 5.91
C PHE A 48 -3.49 -10.14 5.48
N ALA A 49 -3.76 -10.19 4.18
CA ALA A 49 -5.10 -10.02 3.63
C ALA A 49 -6.07 -11.11 4.13
N VAL A 50 -5.65 -12.37 4.06
CA VAL A 50 -6.46 -13.51 4.55
C VAL A 50 -6.74 -13.37 6.04
N TYR A 51 -5.74 -12.99 6.84
CA TYR A 51 -5.90 -12.85 8.28
C TYR A 51 -6.88 -11.73 8.66
N VAL A 52 -6.77 -10.56 8.03
CA VAL A 52 -7.66 -9.42 8.30
C VAL A 52 -9.08 -9.71 7.81
N VAL A 53 -9.23 -10.30 6.62
CA VAL A 53 -10.55 -10.68 6.08
C VAL A 53 -11.21 -11.75 6.95
N ALA A 54 -10.47 -12.77 7.37
CA ALA A 54 -10.99 -13.79 8.30
C ALA A 54 -11.40 -13.18 9.64
N SER A 55 -10.58 -12.28 10.19
CA SER A 55 -10.91 -11.54 11.42
C SER A 55 -12.14 -10.65 11.24
N ALA A 56 -12.31 -10.03 10.08
CA ALA A 56 -13.47 -9.20 9.75
C ALA A 56 -14.76 -10.04 9.65
N PHE A 57 -14.69 -11.26 9.09
CA PHE A 57 -15.81 -12.21 9.12
C PHE A 57 -16.14 -12.63 10.55
N ILE A 58 -15.13 -12.94 11.37
CA ILE A 58 -15.35 -13.23 12.78
C ILE A 58 -16.11 -12.06 13.41
N ILE A 59 -15.65 -10.80 13.23
CA ILE A 59 -16.31 -9.55 13.69
C ILE A 59 -17.76 -9.40 13.24
N LEU A 60 -18.08 -9.80 12.00
CA LEU A 60 -19.47 -9.76 11.53
C LEU A 60 -20.37 -10.79 12.19
N PHE A 61 -19.87 -12.00 12.48
CA PHE A 61 -20.67 -13.10 13.02
C PHE A 61 -20.64 -13.21 14.56
N GLN A 62 -19.97 -12.30 15.28
CA GLN A 62 -19.74 -12.41 16.73
C GLN A 62 -20.98 -12.42 17.61
N CYS A 63 -22.11 -11.89 17.12
CA CYS A 63 -23.35 -11.79 17.91
C CYS A 63 -24.58 -12.39 17.21
N GLY A 64 -24.41 -13.13 16.11
CA GLY A 64 -25.53 -13.55 15.27
C GLY A 64 -26.22 -12.34 14.62
N THR A 65 -26.87 -12.54 13.47
CA THR A 65 -27.76 -11.52 12.95
C THR A 65 -28.91 -11.36 13.94
N SER A 66 -29.06 -10.20 14.59
CA SER A 66 -30.36 -9.79 15.13
C SER A 66 -31.29 -9.59 13.93
N ILE A 67 -31.79 -10.70 13.40
CA ILE A 67 -33.02 -10.75 12.63
C ILE A 67 -34.13 -10.58 13.66
N ASP A 68 -34.88 -9.51 13.49
CA ASP A 68 -35.87 -9.02 14.44
C ASP A 68 -36.85 -10.11 14.90
N ASN A 69 -37.20 -10.08 16.19
CA ASN A 69 -38.44 -10.61 16.78
C ASN A 69 -38.58 -12.12 17.01
N ILE A 70 -37.60 -12.80 17.61
CA ILE A 70 -37.89 -14.09 18.24
C ILE A 70 -37.25 -14.13 19.62
N ASP A 71 -38.11 -14.10 20.66
CA ASP A 71 -37.80 -14.31 22.08
C ASP A 71 -37.19 -15.71 22.27
N PHE A 72 -35.91 -15.85 21.91
CA PHE A 72 -35.09 -16.93 22.41
C PHE A 72 -34.29 -16.36 23.58
N ASP A 73 -34.65 -16.84 24.76
CA ASP A 73 -33.89 -16.77 26.01
C ASP A 73 -32.58 -17.58 25.87
N VAL A 74 -31.82 -17.26 24.82
CA VAL A 74 -30.45 -17.72 24.63
C VAL A 74 -29.59 -16.56 25.09
N GLU A 75 -28.98 -16.77 26.25
CA GLU A 75 -27.87 -15.99 26.77
C GLU A 75 -27.01 -15.53 25.58
N ASN A 76 -26.97 -14.22 25.30
CA ASN A 76 -26.28 -13.66 24.14
C ASN A 76 -24.78 -13.97 24.27
N VAL A 77 -24.34 -15.14 23.81
CA VAL A 77 -22.94 -15.57 23.83
C VAL A 77 -22.18 -14.82 22.73
N CYS A 78 -22.08 -13.50 22.89
CA CYS A 78 -21.17 -12.69 22.10
C CYS A 78 -19.73 -13.00 22.51
N VAL A 79 -18.82 -12.94 21.54
CA VAL A 79 -17.38 -13.09 21.78
C VAL A 79 -16.93 -12.07 22.84
N SER A 80 -16.21 -12.53 23.86
CA SER A 80 -15.74 -11.64 24.94
C SER A 80 -14.86 -10.50 24.41
N ILE A 81 -15.01 -9.31 24.99
CA ILE A 81 -14.23 -8.10 24.64
C ILE A 81 -12.72 -8.34 24.67
N ASN A 82 -12.26 -9.23 25.56
CA ASN A 82 -10.86 -9.62 25.71
C ASN A 82 -10.32 -10.34 24.46
N ILE A 83 -11.14 -11.17 23.81
CA ILE A 83 -10.76 -11.87 22.58
C ILE A 83 -10.70 -10.87 21.42
N LEU A 84 -11.67 -9.96 21.34
CA LEU A 84 -11.71 -8.92 20.30
C LEU A 84 -10.51 -7.97 20.41
N SER A 85 -10.13 -7.57 21.62
CA SER A 85 -8.94 -6.76 21.88
C SER A 85 -7.65 -7.48 21.44
N ARG A 86 -7.51 -8.78 21.77
CA ARG A 86 -6.37 -9.60 21.34
C ARG A 86 -6.28 -9.70 19.81
N ILE A 87 -7.41 -9.89 19.13
CA ILE A 87 -7.48 -9.92 17.65
C ILE A 87 -7.04 -8.56 17.09
N GLY A 88 -7.55 -7.46 17.63
CA GLY A 88 -7.16 -6.10 17.24
C GLY A 88 -5.67 -5.85 17.41
N LEU A 89 -5.09 -6.25 18.54
CA LEU A 89 -3.65 -6.16 18.80
C LEU A 89 -2.85 -6.97 17.78
N SER A 90 -3.24 -8.21 17.49
CA SER A 90 -2.56 -9.03 16.48
C SER A 90 -2.64 -8.44 15.07
N ILE A 91 -3.77 -7.84 14.69
CA ILE A 91 -3.90 -7.14 13.41
C ILE A 91 -2.88 -5.99 13.34
N MET A 92 -2.73 -5.19 14.42
CA MET A 92 -1.75 -4.09 14.45
C MET A 92 -0.32 -4.60 14.30
N VAL A 93 0.05 -5.69 15.00
CA VAL A 93 1.40 -6.27 14.89
C VAL A 93 1.67 -6.75 13.46
N LEU A 94 0.71 -7.45 12.85
CA LEU A 94 0.85 -7.93 11.46
C LEU A 94 0.92 -6.79 10.44
N THR A 95 0.18 -5.71 10.69
CA THR A 95 0.19 -4.48 9.89
C THR A 95 1.59 -3.87 9.86
N ILE A 96 2.21 -3.72 11.03
CA ILE A 96 3.57 -3.20 11.17
C ILE A 96 4.57 -4.12 10.49
N MET A 97 4.48 -5.43 10.73
CA MET A 97 5.37 -6.40 10.07
C MET A 97 5.28 -6.34 8.54
N ALA A 98 4.07 -6.19 8.00
CA ALA A 98 3.85 -6.06 6.56
C ALA A 98 4.47 -4.75 6.02
N ASP A 99 4.31 -3.63 6.73
CA ASP A 99 4.86 -2.33 6.32
C ASP A 99 6.38 -2.36 6.25
N TRP A 100 7.03 -2.84 7.32
CA TRP A 100 8.48 -2.96 7.36
C TRP A 100 9.01 -3.96 6.33
N SER A 101 8.28 -5.04 6.05
CA SER A 101 8.64 -5.99 4.99
C SER A 101 8.59 -5.31 3.61
N MET A 102 7.55 -4.52 3.34
CA MET A 102 7.41 -3.78 2.09
C MET A 102 8.43 -2.65 1.93
N VAL A 103 9.00 -2.14 3.02
CA VAL A 103 10.07 -1.13 3.01
C VAL A 103 11.45 -1.75 2.86
N LEU A 104 11.75 -2.82 3.60
CA LEU A 104 13.08 -3.45 3.60
C LEU A 104 13.42 -4.12 2.27
N ILE A 105 12.45 -4.75 1.62
CA ILE A 105 12.67 -5.44 0.35
C ILE A 105 13.15 -4.49 -0.77
N PRO A 106 12.48 -3.36 -1.08
CA PRO A 106 12.99 -2.39 -2.05
C PRO A 106 14.34 -1.80 -1.65
N ILE A 107 14.59 -1.55 -0.36
CA ILE A 107 15.88 -1.02 0.10
C ILE A 107 17.02 -1.95 -0.29
N ILE A 108 16.88 -3.26 -0.01
CA ILE A 108 17.89 -4.26 -0.34
C ILE A 108 18.09 -4.33 -1.86
N VAL A 109 17.00 -4.32 -2.62
CA VAL A 109 17.04 -4.36 -4.09
C VAL A 109 17.75 -3.13 -4.68
N VAL A 110 17.42 -1.93 -4.19
CA VAL A 110 18.03 -0.67 -4.64
C VAL A 110 19.50 -0.56 -4.21
N ALA A 111 19.85 -1.08 -3.02
CA ALA A 111 21.23 -1.07 -2.53
C ALA A 111 22.15 -1.99 -3.35
N ARG A 112 21.62 -3.11 -3.87
CA ARG A 112 22.38 -4.09 -4.66
C ARG A 112 22.36 -3.81 -6.17
N SER A 113 21.42 -3.02 -6.66
CA SER A 113 21.26 -2.76 -8.10
C SER A 113 21.99 -1.50 -8.57
N ARG A 114 22.68 -1.59 -9.71
CA ARG A 114 23.37 -0.46 -10.36
C ARG A 114 22.41 0.40 -11.19
N LEU A 115 21.37 0.94 -10.55
CA LEU A 115 20.40 1.82 -11.21
C LEU A 115 20.99 3.22 -11.45
N PRO A 116 20.61 3.90 -12.55
CA PRO A 116 20.99 5.30 -12.77
C PRO A 116 20.41 6.21 -11.68
N TYR A 117 21.14 7.27 -11.33
CA TYR A 117 20.83 8.16 -10.19
C TYR A 117 19.40 8.71 -10.21
N SER A 118 18.86 9.07 -11.38
CA SER A 118 17.48 9.56 -11.54
C SER A 118 16.43 8.54 -11.05
N THR A 119 16.69 7.26 -11.30
CA THR A 119 15.80 6.15 -10.94
C THR A 119 15.95 5.77 -9.46
N LYS A 120 17.15 5.99 -8.90
CA LYS A 120 17.45 5.76 -7.49
C LYS A 120 16.72 6.77 -6.59
N VAL A 121 16.68 8.04 -6.98
CA VAL A 121 16.00 9.10 -6.21
C VAL A 121 14.50 8.85 -6.11
N SER A 122 13.81 8.55 -7.22
CA SER A 122 12.37 8.26 -7.19
C SER A 122 12.04 7.03 -6.35
N SER A 123 12.87 5.98 -6.40
CA SER A 123 12.69 4.79 -5.57
C SER A 123 12.82 5.12 -4.08
N LEU A 124 13.80 5.98 -3.73
CA LEU A 124 14.04 6.40 -2.35
C LEU A 124 12.85 7.18 -1.76
N LEU A 125 12.18 8.02 -2.55
CA LEU A 125 10.99 8.75 -2.11
C LEU A 125 9.83 7.82 -1.75
N VAL A 126 9.58 6.80 -2.58
CA VAL A 126 8.52 5.81 -2.31
C VAL A 126 8.85 4.99 -1.06
N ILE A 127 10.11 4.60 -0.89
CA ILE A 127 10.60 3.91 0.32
C ILE A 127 10.40 4.79 1.56
N ALA A 128 10.70 6.09 1.48
CA ALA A 128 10.52 7.03 2.59
C ALA A 128 9.05 7.16 2.99
N LEU A 129 8.12 7.25 2.03
CA LEU A 129 6.68 7.25 2.31
C LEU A 129 6.21 5.96 2.98
N GLY A 130 6.72 4.80 2.54
CA GLY A 130 6.43 3.52 3.19
C GLY A 130 6.94 3.47 4.64
N ALA A 131 8.13 4.00 4.90
CA ALA A 131 8.69 4.10 6.24
C ALA A 131 7.86 5.03 7.14
N LEU A 132 7.41 6.18 6.62
CA LEU A 132 6.50 7.09 7.33
C LEU A 132 5.18 6.40 7.68
N GLY A 133 4.60 5.64 6.74
CA GLY A 133 3.41 4.82 7.00
C GLY A 133 3.63 3.83 8.16
N GLY A 134 4.74 3.08 8.14
CA GLY A 134 5.08 2.15 9.21
C GLY A 134 5.30 2.81 10.58
N ILE A 135 5.87 4.02 10.62
CA ILE A 135 6.02 4.80 11.86
C ILE A 135 4.63 5.21 12.40
N VAL A 136 3.72 5.66 11.54
CA VAL A 136 2.34 5.99 11.93
C VAL A 136 1.63 4.76 12.50
N SER A 137 1.82 3.58 11.90
CA SER A 137 1.28 2.31 12.41
C SER A 137 1.78 1.97 13.82
N ILE A 138 3.05 2.25 14.14
CA ILE A 138 3.63 2.04 15.48
C ILE A 138 3.02 3.02 16.49
N VAL A 139 2.93 4.31 16.12
CA VAL A 139 2.33 5.36 16.98
C VAL A 139 0.87 5.06 17.32
N ARG A 140 0.18 4.28 16.48
CA ARG A 140 -1.21 3.88 16.68
C ARG A 140 -1.40 2.81 17.76
N ILE A 141 -0.41 1.94 18.03
CA ILE A 141 -0.51 0.85 19.02
C ILE A 141 -1.02 1.35 20.38
N PRO A 142 -0.43 2.35 21.05
CA PRO A 142 -0.86 2.76 22.40
C PRO A 142 -2.31 3.28 22.48
N TYR A 143 -2.94 3.58 21.34
CA TYR A 143 -4.34 4.02 21.29
C TYR A 143 -5.32 2.87 21.02
N ASN A 144 -4.85 1.62 20.99
CA ASN A 144 -5.65 0.44 20.65
C ASN A 144 -6.32 -0.25 21.86
N ASP A 145 -6.17 0.28 23.08
CA ASP A 145 -6.76 -0.30 24.29
C ASP A 145 -8.29 -0.21 24.24
N LEU A 146 -8.89 -1.21 23.59
CA LEU A 146 -10.33 -1.42 23.45
C LEU A 146 -11.00 -1.84 24.77
N ALA A 147 -10.21 -2.08 25.83
CA ALA A 147 -10.71 -2.45 27.15
C ALA A 147 -11.40 -1.28 27.89
N GLU A 148 -11.21 -0.04 27.43
CA GLU A 148 -11.74 1.17 28.06
C GLU A 148 -12.88 1.84 27.25
N VAL A 149 -13.52 1.13 26.31
CA VAL A 149 -14.51 1.73 25.37
C VAL A 149 -15.83 2.19 26.04
N TRP A 150 -15.99 2.07 27.36
CA TRP A 150 -17.22 2.40 28.10
C TRP A 150 -17.09 3.59 29.06
N GLY A 151 -16.20 4.56 28.80
CA GLY A 151 -16.09 5.80 29.58
C GLY A 151 -16.09 7.09 28.73
N PRO A 152 -16.54 8.23 29.31
CA PRO A 152 -16.59 9.52 28.61
C PRO A 152 -15.23 10.16 28.33
N GLN A 153 -14.12 9.66 28.92
CA GLN A 153 -12.76 10.09 28.59
C GLN A 153 -12.18 9.38 27.36
N ASP A 154 -12.88 8.37 26.83
CA ASP A 154 -12.33 7.41 25.87
C ASP A 154 -12.64 7.76 24.41
N LEU A 155 -13.61 8.66 24.16
CA LEU A 155 -13.91 9.16 22.82
C LEU A 155 -12.72 9.89 22.21
N HIS A 156 -11.96 10.65 23.00
CA HIS A 156 -10.80 11.39 22.50
C HIS A 156 -9.71 10.45 21.97
N ARG A 157 -9.41 9.35 22.69
CA ARG A 157 -8.45 8.33 22.27
C ARG A 157 -8.90 7.62 21.00
N TYR A 158 -10.19 7.28 20.92
CA TYR A 158 -10.77 6.69 19.72
C TYR A 158 -10.68 7.61 18.50
N LEU A 159 -10.96 8.91 18.67
CA LEU A 159 -10.82 9.90 17.60
C LEU A 159 -9.37 10.01 17.11
N ILE A 160 -8.39 10.06 18.03
CA ILE A 160 -6.97 10.07 17.67
C ILE A 160 -6.60 8.81 16.89
N TRP A 161 -7.04 7.63 17.35
CA TRP A 161 -6.80 6.37 16.66
C TRP A 161 -7.36 6.37 15.23
N GLN A 162 -8.55 6.93 15.03
CA GLN A 162 -9.16 7.06 13.70
C GLN A 162 -8.42 8.05 12.80
N ILE A 163 -7.97 9.19 13.34
CA ILE A 163 -7.18 10.18 12.58
C ILE A 163 -5.84 9.56 12.16
N LEU A 164 -5.19 8.81 13.04
CA LEU A 164 -3.95 8.09 12.72
C LEU A 164 -4.18 7.03 11.63
N ALA A 165 -5.26 6.26 11.72
CA ALA A 165 -5.64 5.28 10.68
C ALA A 165 -5.92 5.95 9.32
N LEU A 166 -6.58 7.11 9.32
CA LEU A 166 -6.83 7.88 8.11
C LEU A 166 -5.51 8.39 7.51
N THR A 167 -4.61 8.88 8.35
CA THR A 167 -3.28 9.36 7.95
C THR A 167 -2.43 8.23 7.34
N GLU A 168 -2.49 7.04 7.93
CA GLU A 168 -1.83 5.84 7.40
C GLU A 168 -2.30 5.54 5.97
N ASN A 169 -3.62 5.54 5.74
CA ASN A 169 -4.21 5.27 4.44
C ASN A 169 -3.87 6.36 3.41
N THR A 170 -3.87 7.64 3.79
CA THR A 170 -3.51 8.74 2.86
C THR A 170 -2.05 8.66 2.45
N ILE A 171 -1.15 8.29 3.36
CA ILE A 171 0.26 8.01 3.03
C ILE A 171 0.38 6.86 2.03
N GLY A 172 -0.41 5.79 2.20
CA GLY A 172 -0.47 4.68 1.24
C GLY A 172 -0.91 5.12 -0.16
N ILE A 173 -1.94 5.96 -0.24
CA ILE A 173 -2.44 6.53 -1.52
C ILE A 173 -1.41 7.48 -2.14
N MET A 174 -0.72 8.30 -1.34
CA MET A 174 0.37 9.14 -1.83
C MET A 174 1.52 8.30 -2.37
N ALA A 175 1.89 7.22 -1.67
CA ALA A 175 2.94 6.31 -2.09
C ALA A 175 2.62 5.63 -3.44
N ILE A 176 1.39 5.13 -3.63
CA ILE A 176 1.01 4.48 -4.89
C ILE A 176 0.96 5.48 -6.05
N SER A 177 0.49 6.69 -5.80
CA SER A 177 0.44 7.77 -6.79
C SER A 177 1.85 8.17 -7.21
N LEU A 178 2.76 8.35 -6.25
CA LEU A 178 4.16 8.68 -6.54
C LEU A 178 4.87 7.55 -7.28
N ALA A 179 4.57 6.30 -6.93
CA ALA A 179 5.10 5.13 -7.62
C ALA A 179 4.59 5.05 -9.07
N ALA A 180 3.34 5.44 -9.34
CA ALA A 180 2.77 5.56 -10.69
C ALA A 180 3.33 6.73 -11.50
N LEU A 181 3.74 7.82 -10.85
CA LEU A 181 4.35 8.99 -11.51
C LEU A 181 5.82 8.77 -11.91
N ARG A 182 6.50 7.80 -11.30
CA ARG A 182 7.92 7.47 -11.59
C ARG A 182 8.30 7.44 -13.09
N PRO A 183 7.58 6.73 -13.99
CA PRO A 183 7.89 6.75 -15.43
C PRO A 183 7.72 8.12 -16.08
N LEU A 184 6.74 8.91 -15.66
CA LEU A 184 6.51 10.26 -16.18
C LEU A 184 7.65 11.21 -15.79
N LEU A 185 8.09 11.15 -14.52
CA LEU A 185 9.19 11.99 -14.05
C LEU A 185 10.47 11.70 -14.82
N GLN A 186 10.79 10.43 -15.08
CA GLN A 186 11.94 10.06 -15.91
C GLN A 186 11.86 10.68 -17.31
N LYS A 187 10.67 10.69 -17.93
CA LYS A 187 10.47 11.31 -19.25
C LYS A 187 10.70 12.81 -19.21
N ILE A 188 10.13 13.52 -18.23
CA ILE A 188 10.27 14.98 -18.08
C ILE A 188 11.73 15.38 -17.80
N TYR A 189 12.41 14.70 -16.87
CA TYR A 189 13.82 14.98 -16.57
C TYR A 189 14.73 14.70 -17.78
N SER A 190 14.44 13.65 -18.57
CA SER A 190 15.19 13.36 -19.78
C SER A 190 14.93 14.35 -20.92
N ALA A 191 13.73 14.95 -20.98
CA ALA A 191 13.36 15.97 -21.96
C ALA A 191 13.92 17.35 -21.60
N GLY A 192 13.87 17.75 -20.33
CA GLY A 192 14.46 18.99 -19.83
C GLY A 192 15.98 19.02 -20.00
N SER A 193 16.66 17.87 -19.90
CA SER A 193 18.09 17.76 -20.18
C SER A 193 18.43 17.88 -21.67
N ARG A 194 17.50 17.64 -22.60
CA ARG A 194 17.71 17.89 -24.05
C ARG A 194 17.52 19.37 -24.40
N ASN A 195 16.66 20.07 -23.67
CA ASN A 195 16.39 21.50 -23.89
C ASN A 195 17.48 22.44 -23.34
N ALA A 196 18.53 21.91 -22.68
CA ALA A 196 19.75 22.67 -22.37
C ALA A 196 20.68 22.83 -23.59
N THR A 197 20.31 22.26 -24.74
CA THR A 197 20.85 22.63 -26.05
C THR A 197 19.74 23.33 -26.82
N ILE A 198 19.57 24.63 -26.57
CA ILE A 198 18.71 25.50 -27.38
C ILE A 198 19.44 25.77 -28.70
N ASP A 199 19.03 25.08 -29.76
CA ASP A 199 18.81 25.73 -31.05
C ASP A 199 17.35 26.20 -31.07
N PRO A 200 17.03 27.45 -31.46
CA PRO A 200 15.69 27.98 -31.43
C PRO A 200 15.00 27.78 -32.77
N GLU A 201 13.94 26.97 -32.87
CA GLU A 201 12.92 27.17 -33.91
C GLU A 201 11.64 26.36 -33.59
N SER A 202 10.50 27.05 -33.74
CA SER A 202 9.19 26.49 -34.08
C SER A 202 8.30 25.89 -32.98
N SER A 203 7.50 26.76 -32.38
CA SER A 203 6.17 26.48 -31.82
C SER A 203 5.16 26.08 -32.91
N ARG A 204 4.36 25.02 -32.67
CA ARG A 204 3.01 24.66 -33.23
C ARG A 204 2.83 23.14 -33.00
N GLU A 205 1.68 22.53 -32.71
CA GLU A 205 0.29 22.87 -32.44
C GLU A 205 -0.32 21.54 -31.93
N SER A 206 -1.13 21.56 -30.87
CA SER A 206 -1.68 20.37 -30.20
C SER A 206 -2.93 19.82 -30.92
N GLY A 207 -2.95 18.51 -31.21
CA GLY A 207 -4.11 17.77 -31.75
C GLY A 207 -4.32 16.41 -31.05
N PRO A 208 -5.54 15.81 -31.08
CA PRO A 208 -5.96 14.74 -30.16
C PRO A 208 -5.55 13.30 -30.57
N GLU A 209 -4.50 13.15 -31.39
CA GLU A 209 -3.98 11.83 -31.81
C GLU A 209 -3.03 11.19 -30.76
N ASP A 210 -2.66 11.95 -29.72
CA ASP A 210 -1.66 11.59 -28.72
C ASP A 210 -2.05 10.43 -27.79
N ALA A 211 -3.32 10.06 -27.69
CA ALA A 211 -3.78 9.03 -26.75
C ALA A 211 -3.52 7.60 -27.25
N GLU A 212 -3.63 7.34 -28.55
CA GLU A 212 -3.35 6.03 -29.14
C GLU A 212 -1.83 5.81 -29.33
N GLU A 213 -1.11 6.87 -29.68
CA GLU A 213 0.35 6.84 -29.77
C GLU A 213 1.01 6.75 -28.39
N ALA A 214 0.41 7.36 -27.35
CA ALA A 214 0.85 7.15 -25.96
C ALA A 214 0.68 5.69 -25.52
N GLY A 215 -0.37 4.99 -25.95
CA GLY A 215 -0.55 3.56 -25.68
C GLY A 215 0.55 2.69 -26.32
N LYS A 216 0.87 2.94 -27.60
CA LYS A 216 1.96 2.25 -28.33
C LYS A 216 3.33 2.59 -27.75
N ASN A 217 3.55 3.84 -27.36
CA ASN A 217 4.80 4.32 -26.77
C ASN A 217 5.00 3.81 -25.32
N VAL A 218 3.93 3.62 -24.55
CA VAL A 218 4.01 3.02 -23.20
C VAL A 218 4.40 1.55 -23.30
N VAL A 219 3.82 0.79 -24.23
CA VAL A 219 4.19 -0.61 -24.49
C VAL A 219 5.65 -0.72 -24.96
N PHE A 220 6.05 0.15 -25.88
CA PHE A 220 7.43 0.21 -26.39
C PHE A 220 8.45 0.63 -25.31
N LEU A 221 8.11 1.56 -24.42
CA LEU A 221 8.98 1.96 -23.30
C LEU A 221 9.09 0.88 -22.22
N THR A 222 8.03 0.08 -22.00
CA THR A 222 8.16 -1.13 -21.17
C THR A 222 9.09 -2.16 -21.80
N GLU A 223 9.06 -2.35 -23.13
CA GLU A 223 10.03 -3.20 -23.83
C GLU A 223 11.46 -2.62 -23.80
N PHE A 224 11.63 -1.30 -23.90
CA PHE A 224 12.94 -0.66 -23.85
C PHE A 224 13.55 -0.67 -22.45
N GLN A 225 12.74 -0.56 -21.39
CA GLN A 225 13.18 -0.80 -20.01
C GLN A 225 13.59 -2.27 -19.80
N VAL A 226 12.87 -3.22 -20.40
CA VAL A 226 13.22 -4.65 -20.34
C VAL A 226 14.53 -4.93 -21.09
N ASN A 227 14.70 -4.40 -22.30
CA ASN A 227 15.90 -4.59 -23.12
C ASN A 227 17.12 -3.82 -22.61
N GLY A 228 16.94 -2.61 -22.06
CA GLY A 228 18.02 -1.85 -21.43
C GLY A 228 18.56 -2.48 -20.15
N VAL A 229 17.73 -3.25 -19.43
CA VAL A 229 18.19 -4.06 -18.27
C VAL A 229 18.92 -5.32 -18.73
N LEU A 230 18.57 -5.89 -19.89
CA LEU A 230 19.31 -7.03 -20.46
C LEU A 230 20.72 -6.64 -20.92
N ASP A 231 20.90 -5.41 -21.42
CA ASP A 231 22.21 -4.95 -21.89
C ASP A 231 23.18 -4.63 -20.73
N GLN A 232 22.65 -4.27 -19.56
CA GLN A 232 23.45 -4.11 -18.33
C GLN A 232 23.91 -5.44 -17.71
N GLN A 233 23.47 -6.60 -18.24
CA GLN A 233 23.86 -7.93 -17.79
C GLN A 233 24.93 -8.60 -18.69
N LYS A 234 25.42 -7.92 -19.74
CA LYS A 234 26.42 -8.46 -20.67
C LYS A 234 27.87 -8.01 -20.41
N VAL A 235 28.16 -7.49 -19.21
CA VAL A 235 29.53 -7.18 -18.76
C VAL A 235 29.79 -7.84 -17.40
#